data_AF-A0A6J4KDD9-F1
#
_entry.id   AF-A0A6J4KDD9-F1
#
_cell.length_a   1.000
_cell.length_b   1.000
_cell.length_c   1.000
_cell.angle_alpha   90.00
_cell.angle_beta   90.00
_cell.angle_gamma   90.00
#
_symmetry.space_group_name_H-M   'P 1'
#
loop_
_entity.id
_entity.type
_entity.pdbx_description
1 polymer ?
#
loop_
_entity_poly.entity_id
_entity_poly.type
_entity_poly.pdbx_seq_one_letter_code
_entity_poly.pdbx_strand_id
1 'polypeptide(L)'
;MNVRDLLIEIAERGITLACGRTEDRLNAKPTAALTSELIAQIREHKQEIIEIMREDERRREDRLLEQTGIIQSERQVFELAREFFGQQGRVGAA
;
A
#
# COMPACT_ATOMS: atom_id res chain seq x y z
N MET A 1 18.58 -11.54 3.19
CA MET A 1 18.11 -11.21 1.83
C MET A 1 17.56 -9.79 1.87
N ASN A 2 17.53 -9.02 0.77
CA ASN A 2 16.82 -7.73 0.79
C ASN A 2 15.34 -7.95 0.46
N VAL A 3 14.47 -6.97 0.74
CA VAL A 3 13.03 -7.08 0.45
C VAL A 3 12.73 -7.19 -1.03
N ARG A 4 13.51 -6.51 -1.88
CA ARG A 4 13.30 -6.52 -3.33
C ARG A 4 13.46 -7.92 -3.92
N ASP A 5 14.56 -8.59 -3.59
CA ASP A 5 14.90 -9.93 -4.06
C ASP A 5 13.90 -10.95 -3.51
N LEU A 6 13.44 -10.76 -2.26
CA LEU A 6 12.34 -11.54 -1.68
C LEU A 6 11.04 -11.40 -2.47
N LEU A 7 10.63 -10.18 -2.82
CA LEU A 7 9.42 -9.96 -3.60
C LEU A 7 9.52 -10.53 -5.01
N ILE A 8 10.71 -10.48 -5.62
CA ILE A 8 10.99 -11.10 -6.93
C ILE A 8 10.86 -12.63 -6.82
N GLU A 9 11.51 -13.26 -5.85
CA GLU A 9 11.43 -14.71 -5.63
C GLU A 9 9.99 -15.18 -5.37
N ILE A 10 9.23 -14.43 -4.58
CA ILE A 10 7.82 -14.68 -4.31
C ILE A 10 7.01 -14.66 -5.61
N ALA A 11 7.24 -13.66 -6.47
CA ALA A 11 6.57 -13.55 -7.76
C ALA A 11 6.96 -14.68 -8.73
N GLU A 12 8.24 -15.05 -8.79
CA GLU A 12 8.75 -16.16 -9.62
C GLU A 12 8.16 -17.51 -9.20
N ARG A 13 7.90 -17.69 -7.90
CA ARG A 13 7.22 -18.87 -7.36
C ARG A 13 5.69 -18.84 -7.54
N GLY A 14 5.15 -17.80 -8.17
CA GLY A 14 3.71 -17.63 -8.38
C GLY A 14 2.95 -17.38 -7.08
N ILE A 15 3.62 -16.88 -6.04
CA ILE A 15 3.00 -16.57 -4.76
C ILE A 15 2.47 -15.14 -4.80
N THR A 16 1.17 -14.99 -4.55
CA THR A 16 0.51 -13.71 -4.39
C THR A 16 0.50 -13.32 -2.92
N LEU A 17 0.99 -12.12 -2.62
CA LEU A 17 0.85 -11.48 -1.31
C LEU A 17 -0.34 -10.51 -1.32
N ALA A 18 -1.12 -10.52 -0.25
CA ALA A 18 -2.19 -9.58 0.00
C ALA A 18 -2.05 -8.99 1.41
N CYS A 19 -2.09 -7.67 1.53
CA CYS A 19 -2.13 -6.98 2.81
C CYS A 19 -3.58 -6.75 3.24
N GLY A 20 -3.88 -7.00 4.52
CA GLY A 20 -5.13 -6.57 5.12
C GLY A 20 -5.22 -5.04 5.11
N ARG A 21 -6.41 -4.50 4.81
CA ARG A 21 -6.65 -3.05 4.81
C ARG A 21 -6.60 -2.44 6.20
N THR A 22 -7.14 -3.14 7.19
CA THR A 22 -7.30 -2.65 8.56
C THR A 22 -6.33 -3.28 9.55
N GLU A 23 -5.73 -4.41 9.20
CA GLU A 23 -4.79 -5.14 10.04
C GLU A 23 -3.44 -5.24 9.33
N ASP A 24 -2.34 -5.12 10.09
CA ASP A 24 -0.97 -5.38 9.63
C ASP A 24 -0.75 -6.89 9.43
N ARG A 25 -1.53 -7.47 8.51
CA ARG A 25 -1.57 -8.90 8.23
C ARG A 25 -1.27 -9.13 6.75
N LEU A 26 -0.26 -9.94 6.49
CA LEU A 26 0.07 -10.43 5.17
C LEU A 26 -0.54 -11.82 4.98
N ASN A 27 -1.26 -11.99 3.88
CA ASN A 27 -1.79 -13.27 3.43
C ASN A 27 -1.04 -13.68 2.17
N ALA A 28 -0.58 -14.92 2.11
CA ALA A 28 0.16 -15.45 0.98
C ALA A 28 -0.57 -16.67 0.38
N LYS A 29 -0.70 -16.71 -0.94
CA LYS A 29 -1.37 -17.77 -1.70
C LYS A 29 -0.58 -18.14 -2.96
N PRO A 30 -0.46 -19.42 -3.33
CA PRO A 30 -0.99 -20.60 -2.65
C PRO A 30 -0.15 -20.98 -1.43
N THR A 31 -0.81 -21.44 -0.35
CA THR A 31 -0.13 -21.83 0.90
C THR A 31 0.82 -23.02 0.71
N ALA A 32 0.56 -23.88 -0.29
CA ALA A 32 1.42 -25.03 -0.62
C ALA A 32 2.80 -24.62 -1.16
N ALA A 33 2.96 -23.41 -1.70
CA ALA A 33 4.23 -22.90 -2.20
C ALA A 33 5.07 -22.20 -1.11
N LEU A 34 4.53 -22.06 0.11
CA LEU A 34 5.22 -21.42 1.23
C LEU A 34 6.10 -22.44 1.97
N THR A 35 7.40 -22.38 1.71
CA THR A 35 8.39 -23.11 2.51
C THR A 35 8.60 -22.42 3.86
N SER A 36 9.03 -23.17 4.87
CA SER A 36 9.32 -22.61 6.21
C SER A 36 10.37 -21.51 6.17
N GLU A 37 11.36 -21.64 5.29
CA GLU A 37 12.38 -20.62 5.05
C GLU A 37 11.78 -19.33 4.49
N LEU A 38 10.93 -19.44 3.47
CA LEU A 38 10.27 -18.29 2.87
C LEU A 38 9.34 -17.59 3.88
N ILE A 39 8.64 -18.35 4.72
CA ILE A 39 7.82 -17.80 5.79
C ILE A 39 8.67 -17.00 6.79
N ALA A 40 9.85 -17.50 7.16
CA ALA A 40 10.76 -16.81 8.06
C ALA A 40 11.23 -15.47 7.46
N GLN A 41 11.62 -15.47 6.18
CA GLN A 41 12.05 -14.26 5.47
C GLN A 41 10.91 -13.24 5.31
N ILE A 42 9.70 -13.68 4.95
CA ILE A 42 8.51 -12.81 4.91
C ILE A 42 8.22 -12.21 6.29
N ARG A 43 8.42 -12.98 7.36
CA ARG A 43 8.19 -12.52 8.72
C ARG A 43 9.23 -11.51 9.19
N GLU A 44 10.49 -11.71 8.82
CA GLU A 44 11.60 -10.77 9.09
C GLU A 44 11.33 -9.40 8.46
N HIS A 45 10.87 -9.40 7.21
CA HIS A 45 10.61 -8.18 6.43
C HIS A 45 9.14 -7.73 6.44
N LYS A 46 8.32 -8.26 7.35
CA LYS A 46 6.86 -8.09 7.32
C LYS A 46 6.42 -6.63 7.25
N GLN A 47 7.01 -5.77 8.08
CA GLN A 47 6.60 -4.36 8.17
C GLN A 47 6.97 -3.60 6.90
N GLU A 48 8.19 -3.79 6.40
CA GLU A 48 8.66 -3.16 5.16
C GLU A 48 7.81 -3.57 3.95
N ILE A 49 7.43 -4.85 3.86
CA ILE A 49 6.51 -5.34 2.82
C ILE A 49 5.14 -4.64 2.92
N ILE A 50 4.58 -4.52 4.13
CA ILE A 50 3.29 -3.85 4.35
C ILE A 50 3.37 -2.37 3.93
N GLU A 51 4.44 -1.67 4.31
CA GLU A 51 4.63 -0.25 3.95
C GLU A 51 4.70 -0.07 2.43
N ILE A 52 5.48 -0.90 1.73
CA ILE A 52 5.58 -0.88 0.26
C ILE A 52 4.21 -1.13 -0.37
N MET A 53 3.47 -2.14 0.10
CA MET A 53 2.16 -2.47 -0.45
C MET A 53 1.14 -1.34 -0.24
N ARG A 54 1.15 -0.69 0.93
CA ARG A 54 0.28 0.46 1.24
C ARG A 54 0.63 1.68 0.42
N GLU A 55 1.92 1.96 0.23
CA GLU A 55 2.36 3.07 -0.62
C GLU A 55 1.94 2.85 -2.08
N ASP A 56 2.08 1.63 -2.59
CA ASP A 56 1.66 1.28 -3.95
C ASP A 56 0.14 1.35 -4.13
N GLU A 57 -0.66 0.91 -3.14
CA GLU A 57 -2.12 1.10 -3.15
C GLU A 57 -2.50 2.59 -3.15
N ARG A 58 -1.90 3.40 -2.28
CA ARG A 58 -2.13 4.86 -2.23
C ARG A 58 -1.83 5.52 -3.57
N ARG A 59 -0.67 5.23 -4.17
CA ARG A 59 -0.31 5.77 -5.50
C ARG A 59 -1.28 5.37 -6.60
N ARG A 60 -1.84 4.15 -6.53
CA ARG A 60 -2.88 3.69 -7.46
C ARG A 60 -4.18 4.46 -7.26
N GLU A 61 -4.62 4.62 -6.02
CA GLU A 61 -5.81 5.40 -5.68
C GLU A 61 -5.68 6.85 -6.16
N ASP A 62 -4.56 7.51 -5.86
CA ASP A 62 -4.31 8.91 -6.22
C ASP A 62 -4.35 9.10 -7.74
N ARG A 63 -3.68 8.20 -8.49
CA ARG A 63 -3.71 8.21 -9.95
C ARG A 63 -5.13 8.00 -10.52
N LEU A 64 -5.94 7.16 -9.89
CA LEU A 64 -7.32 6.93 -10.31
C LEU A 64 -8.19 8.17 -10.07
N LEU A 65 -7.97 8.89 -8.97
CA LEU A 65 -8.62 10.16 -8.70
C LEU A 65 -8.26 11.21 -9.76
N GLU A 66 -6.96 11.35 -10.09
CA GLU A 66 -6.50 12.27 -11.14
C GLU A 66 -7.12 11.97 -12.51
N GLN A 67 -7.29 10.69 -12.86
CA GLN A 67 -7.80 10.28 -14.17
C GLN A 67 -9.32 10.37 -14.29
N THR A 68 -10.06 10.08 -13.21
CA THR A 68 -11.52 9.85 -13.28
C THR A 68 -12.33 10.86 -12.48
N GLY A 69 -11.70 11.56 -11.53
CA GLY A 69 -12.40 12.38 -10.54
C GLY A 69 -13.22 11.57 -9.51
N ILE A 70 -13.12 10.24 -9.52
CA ILE A 70 -13.89 9.36 -8.62
C ILE A 70 -13.10 9.15 -7.32
N ILE A 71 -13.74 9.47 -6.20
CA ILE A 71 -13.22 9.24 -4.86
C ILE A 71 -13.34 7.74 -4.52
N GLN A 72 -12.22 7.11 -4.17
CA GLN A 72 -12.13 5.70 -3.84
C GLN A 72 -11.96 5.42 -2.35
N SER A 73 -11.50 6.41 -1.58
CA SER A 73 -11.28 6.27 -0.14
C SER A 73 -11.59 7.56 0.63
N GLU A 74 -11.92 7.43 1.91
CA GLU A 74 -12.16 8.58 2.80
C GLU A 74 -10.92 9.49 2.89
N ARG A 75 -9.71 8.91 2.83
CA ARG A 75 -8.45 9.66 2.79
C ARG A 75 -8.44 10.68 1.66
N GLN A 76 -8.89 10.30 0.47
CA GLN A 76 -8.95 11.20 -0.68
C GLN A 76 -9.92 12.36 -0.47
N VAL A 77 -11.04 12.12 0.24
CA VAL A 77 -11.95 13.20 0.65
C VAL A 77 -11.21 14.21 1.53
N PHE A 78 -10.47 13.73 2.54
CA PHE A 78 -9.72 14.58 3.45
C PHE A 78 -8.57 15.32 2.76
N GLU A 79 -7.84 14.67 1.85
CA GLU A 79 -6.77 15.30 1.07
C GLU A 79 -7.32 16.38 0.14
N LEU A 80 -8.39 16.07 -0.60
CA LEU A 80 -9.08 17.05 -1.46
C LEU A 80 -9.62 18.22 -0.63
N ALA A 81 -10.28 17.94 0.50
CA ALA A 81 -10.76 18.99 1.40
C ALA A 81 -9.61 19.85 1.95
N ARG A 82 -8.47 19.25 2.26
CA ARG A 82 -7.28 19.98 2.72
C ARG A 82 -6.71 20.88 1.63
N GLU A 83 -6.70 20.45 0.38
CA GLU A 83 -6.28 21.31 -0.74
C GLU A 83 -7.24 22.48 -0.96
N PHE A 84 -8.55 22.21 -0.97
CA PHE A 84 -9.58 23.21 -1.23
C PHE A 84 -9.76 24.21 -0.06
N PHE A 85 -9.88 23.71 1.17
CA PHE A 85 -10.13 24.54 2.35
C PHE A 85 -8.85 24.99 3.07
N GLY A 86 -7.74 24.24 2.96
CA GLY A 86 -6.46 24.62 3.56
C GLY A 86 -5.77 25.80 2.87
N GLN A 87 -6.18 26.14 1.63
CA GLN A 87 -5.74 27.36 0.95
C GLN A 87 -6.45 28.64 1.45
N GLN A 88 -7.54 28.54 2.22
CA GLN A 88 -8.25 29.72 2.75
C GLN A 88 -7.52 30.44 3.90
N GLY A 89 -6.38 29.93 4.37
CA GLY A 89 -5.56 30.58 5.40
C GLY A 89 -4.69 31.76 4.93
N ARG A 90 -4.78 32.19 3.66
CA ARG A 90 -3.95 33.29 3.10
C ARG A 90 -4.72 34.49 2.54
N VAL A 91 -6.04 34.55 2.67
CA VAL A 91 -6.83 35.70 2.21
C VAL A 91 -7.66 36.23 3.37
N GLY A 92 -7.07 37.10 4.20
CA GLY A 92 -7.78 37.70 5.33
C GLY A 92 -6.91 38.36 6.38
N ALA A 93 -5.94 39.18 5.98
CA ALA A 93 -5.35 40.20 6.84
C ALA A 93 -5.21 41.46 6.00
N ALA A 94 -6.31 42.20 5.88
CA ALA A 94 -6.34 43.59 5.42
C ALA A 94 -6.77 44.44 6.62
#